data_AF-A0A934ZF85-F1
#
_entry.id   AF-A0A934ZF85-F1
#
_cell.length_a   1.000
_cell.length_b   1.000
_cell.length_c   1.000
_cell.angle_alpha   90.00
_cell.angle_beta   90.00
_cell.angle_gamma   90.00
#
_symmetry.space_group_name_H-M   'P 1'
#
loop_
_entity.id
_entity.type
_entity.pdbx_description
1 polymer ?
#
loop_
_entity_poly.entity_id
_entity_poly.type
_entity_poly.pdbx_seq_one_letter_code
_entity_poly.pdbx_strand_id
1 'polypeptide(L)'
;MHEGFFKGYWMVTNRCNLDCGYCVLEDAPDQLRRELDLAGKKALAAHLYHRLGFRRLTLSGGEVLMIGRKPPADFVELLRFLKSFRSPDPQQNLELEIYTNGVLLDDAVADEMAGVVDQVAVTIDSADDRLLTVLGRNHGRSRSYFDRAVEVCARLSRRGVEVKLHTVVGQANHVRIADEVGSILDAIESRGGRVSRWKFYQYMSYDDPARDGAHAVAPDLYEREMYRVGRALDGRGVALHFKDNEEMNASLFNILSYGNAQYMCDGDSWTTSRRTRDLRTYDSMTDLFSAHEIAESTFRRFHEVQR
;
A
#
# COMPACT_ATOMS: atom_id res chain seq x y z
N MET A 1 -0.59 -11.72 27.42
CA MET A 1 0.57 -10.91 26.98
C MET A 1 0.86 -11.33 25.55
N HIS A 2 1.04 -10.40 24.61
CA HIS A 2 1.36 -10.74 23.22
C HIS A 2 2.86 -11.05 23.09
N GLU A 3 3.23 -12.06 22.30
CA GLU A 3 4.62 -12.48 22.07
C GLU A 3 5.40 -11.54 21.13
N GLY A 4 4.83 -10.39 20.79
CA GLY A 4 5.38 -9.40 19.86
C GLY A 4 4.28 -8.44 19.40
N PHE A 5 4.70 -7.34 18.76
CA PHE A 5 3.80 -6.43 18.07
C PHE A 5 4.08 -6.49 16.57
N PHE A 6 3.03 -6.44 15.77
CA PHE A 6 3.15 -6.67 14.33
C PHE A 6 2.62 -5.50 13.51
N LYS A 7 3.11 -5.39 12.28
CA LYS A 7 2.51 -4.58 11.22
C LYS A 7 1.85 -5.49 10.17
N GLY A 8 0.79 -5.01 9.55
CA GLY A 8 0.06 -5.77 8.52
C GLY A 8 -0.32 -4.90 7.33
N TYR A 9 -0.29 -5.49 6.14
CA TYR A 9 -0.79 -4.87 4.90
C TYR A 9 -2.22 -5.36 4.65
N TRP A 10 -3.20 -4.48 4.77
CA TRP A 10 -4.61 -4.83 4.64
C TRP A 10 -5.22 -4.25 3.37
N MET A 11 -5.50 -5.13 2.42
CA MET A 11 -6.26 -4.87 1.21
C MET A 11 -7.73 -4.75 1.59
N VAL A 12 -8.18 -3.57 2.03
CA VAL A 12 -9.54 -3.38 2.57
C VAL A 12 -10.63 -3.53 1.51
N THR A 13 -10.30 -3.34 0.23
CA THR A 13 -11.21 -3.57 -0.90
C THR A 13 -10.42 -3.95 -2.15
N ASN A 14 -11.04 -4.71 -3.05
CA ASN A 14 -10.48 -4.96 -4.38
C ASN A 14 -11.01 -3.96 -5.42
N ARG A 15 -11.93 -3.06 -5.03
CA ARG A 15 -12.50 -2.04 -5.93
C ARG A 15 -11.49 -0.94 -6.21
N CYS A 16 -11.43 -0.49 -7.45
CA CYS A 16 -10.61 0.65 -7.86
C CYS A 16 -11.40 1.57 -8.80
N ASN A 17 -10.99 2.83 -8.86
CA ASN A 17 -11.46 3.83 -9.81
C ASN A 17 -10.44 4.11 -10.94
N LEU A 18 -9.38 3.28 -11.03
CA LEU A 18 -8.37 3.24 -12.08
C LEU A 18 -8.26 1.80 -12.62
N ASP A 19 -7.63 1.63 -13.78
CA ASP A 19 -7.49 0.34 -14.48
C ASP A 19 -6.02 0.03 -14.80
N CYS A 20 -5.14 0.20 -13.80
CA CYS A 20 -3.70 0.12 -14.00
C CYS A 20 -3.26 -1.23 -14.59
N GLY A 21 -2.54 -1.23 -15.71
CA GLY A 21 -2.17 -2.46 -16.43
C GLY A 21 -1.33 -3.45 -15.60
N TYR A 22 -0.55 -2.93 -14.66
CA TYR A 22 0.30 -3.72 -13.75
C TYR A 22 -0.38 -4.09 -12.42
N CYS A 23 -1.68 -3.81 -12.25
CA CYS A 23 -2.34 -3.98 -10.96
C CYS A 23 -2.31 -5.45 -10.48
N VAL A 24 -1.89 -5.61 -9.23
CA VAL A 24 -1.79 -6.90 -8.53
C VAL A 24 -3.14 -7.46 -8.08
N LEU A 25 -4.13 -6.58 -7.86
CA LEU A 25 -5.39 -7.02 -7.30
C LEU A 25 -6.30 -7.54 -8.38
N GLU A 26 -6.69 -8.79 -8.18
CA GLU A 26 -7.84 -9.36 -8.83
C GLU A 26 -9.11 -8.67 -8.27
N ASP A 27 -9.96 -8.18 -9.16
CA ASP A 27 -11.26 -7.59 -8.86
C ASP A 27 -12.40 -8.53 -9.29
N ALA A 28 -12.11 -9.83 -9.30
CA ALA A 28 -13.03 -10.85 -9.76
C ALA A 28 -14.38 -10.78 -9.00
N PRO A 29 -15.52 -11.00 -9.68
CA PRO A 29 -16.84 -10.82 -9.07
C PRO A 29 -17.08 -11.63 -7.78
N ASP A 30 -16.46 -12.81 -7.66
CA ASP A 30 -16.53 -13.65 -6.48
C ASP A 30 -15.75 -13.05 -5.29
N GLN A 31 -14.57 -12.49 -5.52
CA GLN A 31 -13.79 -11.79 -4.49
C GLN A 31 -14.53 -10.54 -3.99
N LEU A 32 -15.13 -9.77 -4.90
CA LEU A 32 -15.93 -8.59 -4.56
C LEU A 32 -17.20 -8.93 -3.75
N ARG A 33 -17.81 -10.11 -3.98
CA ARG A 33 -18.96 -10.59 -3.19
C ARG A 33 -18.57 -11.01 -1.78
N ARG A 34 -17.32 -11.43 -1.57
CA ARG A 34 -16.80 -11.87 -0.27
C ARG A 34 -16.28 -10.72 0.58
N GLU A 35 -16.06 -9.54 -0.01
CA GLU A 35 -15.59 -8.35 0.70
C GLU A 35 -16.45 -8.09 1.94
N LEU A 36 -15.77 -7.92 3.08
CA LEU A 36 -16.44 -7.59 4.35
C LEU A 36 -17.19 -6.27 4.22
N ASP A 37 -18.38 -6.17 4.79
CA ASP A 37 -19.02 -4.87 4.98
C ASP A 37 -18.26 -4.03 6.01
N LEU A 38 -18.69 -2.78 6.22
CA LEU A 38 -18.03 -1.88 7.16
C LEU A 38 -18.00 -2.44 8.60
N ALA A 39 -19.05 -3.15 9.04
CA ALA A 39 -19.08 -3.77 10.35
C ALA A 39 -18.06 -4.91 10.46
N GLY A 40 -17.96 -5.76 9.44
CA GLY A 40 -16.95 -6.81 9.34
C GLY A 40 -15.53 -6.27 9.32
N LYS A 41 -15.28 -5.17 8.60
CA LYS A 41 -13.99 -4.47 8.59
C LYS A 41 -13.63 -3.94 9.99
N LYS A 42 -14.55 -3.27 10.68
CA LYS A 42 -14.33 -2.79 12.06
C LYS A 42 -14.04 -3.94 13.02
N ALA A 43 -14.79 -5.05 12.91
CA ALA A 43 -14.56 -6.25 13.71
C ALA A 43 -13.19 -6.90 13.44
N LEU A 44 -12.76 -6.96 12.17
CA LEU A 44 -11.44 -7.46 11.80
C LEU A 44 -10.34 -6.58 12.39
N ALA A 45 -10.42 -5.25 12.22
CA ALA A 45 -9.44 -4.32 12.78
C ALA A 45 -9.31 -4.47 14.31
N ALA A 46 -10.44 -4.58 15.03
CA ALA A 46 -10.44 -4.83 16.46
C ALA A 46 -9.77 -6.16 16.82
N HIS A 47 -10.04 -7.23 16.07
CA HIS A 47 -9.44 -8.54 16.30
C HIS A 47 -7.92 -8.52 16.07
N LEU A 48 -7.48 -7.93 14.96
CA LEU A 48 -6.05 -7.75 14.64
C LEU A 48 -5.33 -7.03 15.79
N TYR A 49 -5.93 -5.96 16.31
CA TYR A 49 -5.35 -5.19 17.41
C TYR A 49 -5.37 -5.94 18.76
N HIS A 50 -6.52 -6.48 19.18
CA HIS A 50 -6.70 -7.03 20.54
C HIS A 50 -6.23 -8.49 20.69
N ARG A 51 -6.25 -9.29 19.62
CA ARG A 51 -5.95 -10.73 19.69
C ARG A 51 -4.62 -11.06 19.03
N LEU A 52 -4.41 -10.52 17.83
CA LEU A 52 -3.22 -10.85 17.04
C LEU A 52 -2.05 -9.87 17.25
N GLY A 53 -2.19 -8.84 18.08
CA GLY A 53 -1.07 -7.96 18.46
C GLY A 53 -0.63 -6.99 17.36
N PHE A 54 -1.45 -6.74 16.34
CA PHE A 54 -1.13 -5.73 15.33
C PHE A 54 -1.16 -4.34 15.96
N ARG A 55 -0.10 -3.58 15.71
CA ARG A 55 0.07 -2.21 16.18
C ARG A 55 0.37 -1.23 15.06
N ARG A 56 0.57 -1.72 13.84
CA ARG A 56 0.55 -0.90 12.63
C ARG A 56 -0.29 -1.59 11.57
N LEU A 57 -1.18 -0.86 10.92
CA LEU A 57 -1.90 -1.35 9.76
C LEU A 57 -1.69 -0.39 8.60
N THR A 58 -1.26 -0.93 7.47
CA THR A 58 -1.28 -0.25 6.19
C THR A 58 -2.60 -0.59 5.51
N LEU A 59 -3.53 0.36 5.42
CA LEU A 59 -4.75 0.20 4.64
C LEU A 59 -4.47 0.49 3.17
N SER A 60 -4.76 -0.48 2.33
CA SER A 60 -4.55 -0.48 0.89
C SER A 60 -5.74 -1.16 0.21
N GLY A 61 -5.64 -1.48 -1.07
CA GLY A 61 -6.71 -2.10 -1.82
C GLY A 61 -6.51 -1.82 -3.30
N GLY A 62 -7.59 -1.92 -4.08
CA GLY A 62 -7.61 -1.34 -5.42
C GLY A 62 -7.45 0.18 -5.26
N GLU A 63 -8.41 0.77 -4.56
CA GLU A 63 -8.31 2.11 -3.97
C GLU A 63 -8.99 2.09 -2.60
N VAL A 64 -8.24 2.38 -1.53
CA VAL A 64 -8.74 2.37 -0.15
C VAL A 64 -9.94 3.31 0.06
N LEU A 65 -10.00 4.43 -0.68
CA LEU A 65 -11.11 5.37 -0.66
C LEU A 65 -12.38 4.85 -1.36
N MET A 66 -12.29 3.71 -2.06
CA MET A 66 -13.40 3.07 -2.77
C MET A 66 -14.17 2.05 -1.92
N ILE A 67 -13.82 1.88 -0.64
CA ILE A 67 -14.51 0.91 0.21
C ILE A 67 -16.00 1.24 0.32
N GLY A 68 -16.82 0.19 0.42
CA GLY A 68 -18.25 0.34 0.66
C GLY A 68 -19.04 0.75 -0.58
N ARG A 69 -20.28 1.21 -0.37
CA ARG A 69 -21.23 1.51 -1.48
C ARG A 69 -21.24 2.98 -1.88
N LYS A 70 -20.78 3.88 -1.01
CA LYS A 70 -20.80 5.33 -1.21
C LYS A 70 -19.41 5.92 -0.93
N PRO A 71 -18.41 5.69 -1.79
CA PRO A 71 -17.07 6.20 -1.55
C PRO A 71 -17.03 7.74 -1.58
N PRO A 72 -16.30 8.42 -0.67
CA PRO A 72 -15.41 7.86 0.36
C PRO A 72 -16.04 7.73 1.77
N ALA A 73 -17.38 7.69 1.91
CA ALA A 73 -18.06 7.76 3.20
C ALA A 73 -17.71 6.60 4.16
N ASP A 74 -17.74 5.36 3.68
CA ASP A 74 -17.42 4.19 4.52
C ASP A 74 -15.95 4.21 4.94
N PHE A 75 -15.04 4.76 4.11
CA PHE A 75 -13.64 4.98 4.47
C PHE A 75 -13.51 5.94 5.65
N VAL A 76 -14.20 7.08 5.58
CA VAL A 76 -14.23 8.06 6.66
C VAL A 76 -14.79 7.44 7.95
N GLU A 77 -15.87 6.65 7.87
CA GLU A 77 -16.40 5.96 9.03
C GLU A 77 -15.45 4.90 9.61
N LEU A 78 -14.67 4.22 8.76
CA LEU A 78 -13.63 3.30 9.20
C LEU A 78 -12.50 4.05 9.91
N LEU A 79 -12.02 5.17 9.37
CA LEU A 79 -11.00 6.01 10.02
C LEU A 79 -11.46 6.48 11.40
N ARG A 80 -12.70 6.96 11.52
CA ARG A 80 -13.27 7.40 12.80
C ARG A 80 -13.33 6.27 13.83
N PHE A 81 -13.61 5.04 13.39
CA PHE A 81 -13.50 3.88 14.26
C PHE A 81 -12.04 3.60 14.65
N LEU A 82 -11.12 3.57 13.69
CA LEU A 82 -9.71 3.28 13.97
C LEU A 82 -9.05 4.31 14.89
N LYS A 83 -9.53 5.56 14.88
CA LYS A 83 -9.14 6.61 15.83
C LYS A 83 -9.32 6.18 17.30
N SER A 84 -10.25 5.28 17.61
CA SER A 84 -10.46 4.80 18.99
C SER A 84 -9.29 3.96 19.51
N PHE A 85 -8.37 3.51 18.65
CA PHE A 85 -7.14 2.84 19.05
C PHE A 85 -5.98 3.81 19.29
N ARG A 86 -6.24 5.12 19.37
CA ARG A 86 -5.29 6.11 19.87
C ARG A 86 -5.52 6.38 21.36
N SER A 87 -4.44 6.50 22.09
CA SER A 87 -4.40 6.73 23.53
C SER A 87 -3.21 7.66 23.88
N PRO A 88 -3.16 8.17 25.13
CA PRO A 88 -2.00 8.91 25.63
C PRO A 88 -0.72 8.07 25.73
N ASP A 89 -0.82 6.74 25.75
CA ASP A 89 0.31 5.81 25.72
C ASP A 89 0.61 5.41 24.26
N PRO A 90 1.68 5.92 23.63
CA PRO A 90 1.99 5.62 22.25
C PRO A 90 2.23 4.13 21.99
N GLN A 91 2.67 3.36 23.00
CA GLN A 91 2.92 1.92 22.85
C GLN A 91 1.63 1.15 22.59
N GLN A 92 0.49 1.68 23.00
CA GLN A 92 -0.83 1.11 22.73
C GLN A 92 -1.46 1.61 21.43
N ASN A 93 -0.88 2.60 20.75
CA ASN A 93 -1.54 3.17 19.58
C ASN A 93 -1.53 2.21 18.39
N LEU A 94 -2.64 2.14 17.65
CA LEU A 94 -2.61 1.59 16.30
C LEU A 94 -2.08 2.66 15.33
N GLU A 95 -0.87 2.46 14.82
CA GLU A 95 -0.33 3.28 13.73
C GLU A 95 -1.04 2.94 12.42
N LEU A 96 -1.41 3.96 11.65
CA LEU A 96 -2.11 3.82 10.39
C LEU A 96 -1.29 4.40 9.25
N GLU A 97 -0.98 3.54 8.28
CA GLU A 97 -0.48 3.94 6.97
C GLU A 97 -1.58 3.77 5.93
N ILE A 98 -1.67 4.66 4.95
CA ILE A 98 -2.66 4.56 3.87
C ILE A 98 -1.94 4.52 2.53
N TYR A 99 -2.28 3.55 1.67
CA TYR A 99 -1.83 3.52 0.28
C TYR A 99 -3.00 3.94 -0.62
N THR A 100 -2.80 4.96 -1.45
CA THR A 100 -3.86 5.53 -2.29
C THR A 100 -3.33 6.06 -3.61
N ASN A 101 -4.18 6.02 -4.64
CA ASN A 101 -3.98 6.74 -5.89
C ASN A 101 -4.31 8.24 -5.78
N GLY A 102 -4.91 8.67 -4.67
CA GLY A 102 -5.20 10.07 -4.36
C GLY A 102 -6.35 10.71 -5.14
N VAL A 103 -6.96 10.04 -6.12
CA VAL A 103 -7.97 10.65 -7.01
C VAL A 103 -9.19 11.14 -6.23
N LEU A 104 -9.60 10.42 -5.19
CA LEU A 104 -10.74 10.77 -4.33
C LEU A 104 -10.35 11.51 -3.04
N LEU A 105 -9.07 11.84 -2.86
CA LEU A 105 -8.57 12.49 -1.65
C LEU A 105 -8.74 14.00 -1.79
N ASP A 106 -9.88 14.54 -1.36
CA ASP A 106 -10.17 15.97 -1.28
C ASP A 106 -9.85 16.54 0.11
N ASP A 107 -10.20 17.82 0.34
CA ASP A 107 -9.97 18.49 1.63
C ASP A 107 -10.75 17.84 2.79
N ALA A 108 -11.98 17.39 2.56
CA ALA A 108 -12.79 16.75 3.59
C ALA A 108 -12.19 15.40 4.01
N VAL A 109 -11.73 14.59 3.05
CA VAL A 109 -11.03 13.34 3.34
C VAL A 109 -9.70 13.61 4.07
N ALA A 110 -8.94 14.62 3.64
CA ALA A 110 -7.68 14.96 4.28
C ALA A 110 -7.88 15.47 5.72
N ASP A 111 -8.96 16.20 6.01
CA ASP A 111 -9.32 16.63 7.36
C ASP A 111 -9.62 15.43 8.27
N GLU A 112 -10.30 14.40 7.78
CA GLU A 112 -10.59 13.17 8.54
C GLU A 112 -9.32 12.33 8.80
N MET A 113 -8.32 12.41 7.92
CA MET A 113 -7.01 11.76 8.13
C MET A 113 -6.14 12.49 9.16
N ALA A 114 -6.30 13.81 9.32
CA ALA A 114 -5.44 14.62 10.18
C ALA A 114 -5.53 14.17 11.65
N GLY A 115 -4.37 13.86 12.25
CA GLY A 115 -4.28 13.34 13.62
C GLY A 115 -4.81 11.92 13.81
N VAL A 116 -5.16 11.22 12.72
CA VAL A 116 -5.64 9.83 12.74
C VAL A 116 -4.71 8.93 11.93
N VAL A 117 -4.25 9.37 10.76
CA VAL A 117 -3.33 8.66 9.88
C VAL A 117 -1.92 9.19 10.10
N ASP A 118 -0.96 8.29 10.32
CA ASP A 118 0.44 8.67 10.57
C ASP A 118 1.17 8.94 9.25
N GLN A 119 0.91 8.13 8.22
CA GLN A 119 1.56 8.27 6.91
C GLN A 119 0.63 7.91 5.75
N VAL A 120 0.70 8.69 4.67
CA VAL A 120 0.00 8.39 3.40
C VAL A 120 1.03 8.20 2.30
N ALA A 121 0.97 7.05 1.63
CA ALA A 121 1.72 6.80 0.41
C ALA A 121 0.87 7.10 -0.82
N VAL A 122 1.32 8.08 -1.61
CA VAL A 122 0.71 8.43 -2.91
C VAL A 122 1.53 7.79 -4.02
N THR A 123 0.87 7.07 -4.92
CA THR A 123 1.55 6.42 -6.06
C THR A 123 1.77 7.40 -7.21
N ILE A 124 3.01 7.55 -7.67
CA ILE A 124 3.40 8.34 -8.84
C ILE A 124 4.43 7.53 -9.64
N ASP A 125 4.03 7.02 -10.80
CA ASP A 125 4.91 6.19 -11.64
C ASP A 125 5.66 6.96 -12.73
N SER A 126 5.23 8.20 -12.99
CA SER A 126 5.82 9.12 -13.96
C SER A 126 5.22 10.52 -13.78
N ALA A 127 5.94 11.56 -14.24
CA ALA A 127 5.40 12.91 -14.44
C ALA A 127 4.80 13.11 -15.85
N ASP A 128 4.94 12.14 -16.75
CA ASP A 128 4.46 12.21 -18.14
C ASP A 128 3.01 11.69 -18.25
N ASP A 129 2.08 12.60 -18.51
CA ASP A 129 0.66 12.32 -18.69
C ASP A 129 0.36 11.27 -19.77
N ARG A 130 1.20 11.17 -20.82
CA ARG A 130 1.04 10.14 -21.86
C ARG A 130 1.38 8.77 -21.31
N LEU A 131 2.49 8.66 -20.57
CA LEU A 131 2.89 7.41 -19.93
C LEU A 131 1.87 7.00 -18.87
N LEU A 132 1.40 7.93 -18.04
CA LEU A 132 0.34 7.66 -17.07
C LEU A 132 -0.98 7.24 -17.74
N THR A 133 -1.26 7.69 -18.97
CA THR A 133 -2.41 7.21 -19.76
C THR A 133 -2.21 5.76 -20.18
N VAL A 134 -1.02 5.42 -20.71
CA VAL A 134 -0.66 4.05 -21.09
C VAL A 134 -0.71 3.10 -19.88
N LEU A 135 -0.32 3.58 -18.71
CA LEU A 135 -0.36 2.81 -17.46
C LEU A 135 -1.76 2.66 -16.86
N GLY A 136 -2.81 3.29 -17.41
CA GLY A 136 -4.18 3.22 -16.85
C GLY A 136 -4.41 4.11 -15.62
N ARG A 137 -3.64 5.20 -15.48
CA ARG A 137 -3.75 6.15 -14.35
C ARG A 137 -4.35 7.50 -14.74
N ASN A 138 -4.22 7.90 -16.00
CA ASN A 138 -4.61 9.23 -16.48
C ASN A 138 -5.75 9.18 -17.51
N HIS A 139 -6.99 8.90 -17.07
CA HIS A 139 -8.14 8.75 -17.96
C HIS A 139 -9.44 9.16 -17.28
N GLY A 140 -10.53 9.37 -18.03
CA GLY A 140 -11.84 9.68 -17.47
C GLY A 140 -11.82 10.82 -16.43
N ARG A 141 -12.18 10.51 -15.19
CA ARG A 141 -12.21 11.45 -14.04
C ARG A 141 -10.85 11.64 -13.34
N SER A 142 -9.85 10.83 -13.67
CA SER A 142 -8.48 10.92 -13.12
C SER A 142 -7.50 11.67 -14.02
N ARG A 143 -7.98 12.34 -15.08
CA ARG A 143 -7.14 13.18 -15.97
C ARG A 143 -6.31 14.20 -15.18
N SER A 144 -5.14 14.55 -15.74
CA SER A 144 -4.09 15.33 -15.06
C SER A 144 -3.65 14.66 -13.77
N TYR A 145 -3.49 13.33 -13.80
CA TYR A 145 -3.21 12.51 -12.62
C TYR A 145 -2.02 13.03 -11.83
N PHE A 146 -0.93 13.39 -12.51
CA PHE A 146 0.29 13.89 -11.85
C PHE A 146 0.03 15.19 -11.07
N ASP A 147 -0.60 16.19 -11.69
CA ASP A 147 -0.96 17.44 -11.02
C ASP A 147 -1.88 17.21 -9.80
N ARG A 148 -2.80 16.25 -9.91
CA ARG A 148 -3.67 15.86 -8.80
C ARG A 148 -2.88 15.22 -7.66
N ALA A 149 -1.96 14.32 -7.97
CA ALA A 149 -1.10 13.69 -6.98
C ALA A 149 -0.21 14.71 -6.25
N VAL A 150 0.32 15.70 -6.98
CA VAL A 150 1.05 16.85 -6.43
C VAL A 150 0.17 17.64 -5.44
N GLU A 151 -1.06 17.99 -5.82
CA GLU A 151 -1.97 18.72 -4.91
C GLU A 151 -2.36 17.86 -3.68
N VAL A 152 -2.55 16.56 -3.86
CA VAL A 152 -2.81 15.64 -2.73
C VAL A 152 -1.65 15.64 -1.74
N CYS A 153 -0.41 15.56 -2.22
CA CYS A 153 0.77 15.62 -1.36
C CYS A 153 0.82 16.94 -0.58
N ALA A 154 0.59 18.07 -1.25
CA ALA A 154 0.53 19.37 -0.62
C ALA A 154 -0.59 19.49 0.42
N ARG A 155 -1.80 19.01 0.09
CA ARG A 155 -2.97 19.00 0.96
C ARG A 155 -2.71 18.25 2.27
N LEU A 156 -2.07 17.10 2.19
CA LEU A 156 -1.70 16.26 3.33
C LEU A 156 -0.61 16.90 4.18
N SER A 157 0.45 17.43 3.56
CA SER A 157 1.55 18.08 4.27
C SER A 157 1.09 19.31 5.05
N ARG A 158 0.16 20.12 4.51
CA ARG A 158 -0.43 21.27 5.24
C ARG A 158 -1.16 20.87 6.52
N ARG A 159 -1.61 19.63 6.62
CA ARG A 159 -2.31 19.05 7.79
C ARG A 159 -1.40 18.26 8.71
N GLY A 160 -0.10 18.25 8.45
CA GLY A 160 0.87 17.50 9.24
C GLY A 160 0.81 15.99 9.05
N VAL A 161 0.14 15.49 8.01
CA VAL A 161 0.17 14.06 7.65
C VAL A 161 1.46 13.78 6.88
N GLU A 162 2.23 12.78 7.31
CA GLU A 162 3.48 12.41 6.65
C GLU A 162 3.20 11.85 5.25
N VAL A 163 3.90 12.37 4.23
CA VAL A 163 3.73 11.91 2.85
C VAL A 163 4.90 11.04 2.44
N LYS A 164 4.57 9.86 1.92
CA LYS A 164 5.45 8.94 1.23
C LYS A 164 5.05 8.85 -0.24
N LEU A 165 6.00 8.56 -1.11
CA LEU A 165 5.72 8.24 -2.51
C LEU A 165 5.96 6.76 -2.79
N HIS A 166 5.15 6.19 -3.68
CA HIS A 166 5.40 4.89 -4.28
C HIS A 166 5.52 4.99 -5.79
N THR A 167 6.37 4.16 -6.38
CA THR A 167 6.48 3.98 -7.83
C THR A 167 6.61 2.50 -8.12
N VAL A 168 5.80 1.99 -9.05
CA VAL A 168 6.02 0.66 -9.65
C VAL A 168 6.91 0.84 -10.87
N VAL A 169 8.05 0.16 -10.86
CA VAL A 169 9.08 0.21 -11.90
C VAL A 169 8.90 -1.01 -12.79
N GLY A 170 8.53 -0.77 -14.03
CA GLY A 170 8.33 -1.80 -15.04
C GLY A 170 8.84 -1.37 -16.41
N GLN A 171 8.54 -2.19 -17.41
CA GLN A 171 9.02 -2.01 -18.78
C GLN A 171 8.75 -0.60 -19.35
N ALA A 172 7.62 0.01 -18.99
CA ALA A 172 7.20 1.29 -19.53
C ALA A 172 7.93 2.53 -18.93
N ASN A 173 8.47 2.44 -17.71
CA ASN A 173 9.05 3.60 -17.02
C ASN A 173 10.48 3.41 -16.48
N HIS A 174 11.02 2.18 -16.43
CA HIS A 174 12.31 1.92 -15.79
C HIS A 174 13.46 2.82 -16.26
N VAL A 175 13.61 3.07 -17.55
CA VAL A 175 14.71 3.92 -18.07
C VAL A 175 14.53 5.40 -17.72
N ARG A 176 13.29 5.86 -17.63
CA ARG A 176 12.93 7.28 -17.51
C ARG A 176 12.75 7.74 -16.06
N ILE A 177 12.35 6.85 -15.15
CA ILE A 177 11.99 7.24 -13.79
C ILE A 177 13.14 7.97 -13.09
N ALA A 178 14.39 7.52 -13.28
CA ALA A 178 15.58 8.16 -12.71
C ALA A 178 15.78 9.61 -13.19
N ASP A 179 15.29 9.96 -14.37
CA ASP A 179 15.36 11.32 -14.92
C ASP A 179 14.16 12.19 -14.47
N GLU A 180 13.09 11.56 -14.00
CA GLU A 180 11.84 12.23 -13.58
C GLU A 180 11.77 12.45 -12.05
N VAL A 181 12.46 11.65 -11.23
CA VAL A 181 12.32 11.74 -9.76
C VAL A 181 12.63 13.12 -9.19
N GLY A 182 13.62 13.82 -9.74
CA GLY A 182 13.96 15.18 -9.31
C GLY A 182 12.82 16.16 -9.58
N SER A 183 12.28 16.17 -10.80
CA SER A 183 11.21 17.10 -11.19
C SER A 183 9.87 16.76 -10.53
N ILE A 184 9.60 15.49 -10.25
CA ILE A 184 8.45 15.06 -9.44
C ILE A 184 8.53 15.67 -8.04
N LEU A 185 9.69 15.54 -7.39
CA LEU A 185 9.90 16.09 -6.05
C LEU A 185 9.79 17.62 -6.05
N ASP A 186 10.43 18.28 -7.01
CA ASP A 186 10.38 19.74 -7.18
C ASP A 186 8.92 20.23 -7.36
N ALA A 187 8.12 19.53 -8.15
CA ALA A 187 6.71 19.86 -8.37
C ALA A 187 5.91 19.77 -7.07
N ILE A 188 6.11 18.72 -6.27
CA ILE A 188 5.47 18.55 -4.96
C ILE A 188 5.88 19.65 -3.99
N GLU A 189 7.18 19.91 -3.87
CA GLU A 189 7.74 20.92 -2.98
C GLU A 189 7.26 22.34 -3.35
N SER A 190 7.17 22.65 -4.64
CA SER A 190 6.68 23.94 -5.14
C SER A 190 5.22 24.24 -4.73
N ARG A 191 4.42 23.20 -4.44
CA ARG A 191 3.04 23.32 -3.94
C ARG A 191 2.93 23.24 -2.42
N GLY A 192 4.06 23.12 -1.72
CA GLY A 192 4.13 23.00 -0.26
C GLY A 192 3.98 21.57 0.25
N GLY A 193 4.05 20.56 -0.62
CA GLY A 193 4.16 19.16 -0.21
C GLY A 193 5.55 18.85 0.35
N ARG A 194 5.63 17.87 1.26
CA ARG A 194 6.87 17.41 1.88
C ARG A 194 6.90 15.90 1.88
N VAL A 195 7.83 15.31 1.15
CA VAL A 195 8.00 13.87 1.04
C VAL A 195 9.12 13.41 1.98
N SER A 196 8.82 12.49 2.88
CA SER A 196 9.82 11.93 3.80
C SER A 196 10.48 10.67 3.27
N ARG A 197 9.75 9.90 2.45
CA ARG A 197 10.17 8.59 1.94
C ARG A 197 9.66 8.36 0.53
N TRP A 198 10.45 7.68 -0.29
CA TRP A 198 10.03 7.19 -1.60
C TRP A 198 10.39 5.72 -1.76
N LYS A 199 9.37 4.90 -2.01
CA LYS A 199 9.53 3.48 -2.26
C LYS A 199 9.34 3.14 -3.73
N PHE A 200 10.28 2.41 -4.29
CA PHE A 200 10.22 1.90 -5.65
C PHE A 200 10.05 0.39 -5.57
N TYR A 201 9.03 -0.13 -6.23
CA TYR A 201 8.78 -1.55 -6.35
C TYR A 201 9.21 -1.98 -7.73
N GLN A 202 10.00 -3.04 -7.85
CA GLN A 202 10.07 -3.76 -9.12
C GLN A 202 8.67 -4.30 -9.47
N TYR A 203 8.32 -4.39 -10.75
CA TYR A 203 7.12 -5.14 -11.13
C TYR A 203 7.24 -6.61 -10.71
N MET A 204 6.25 -7.11 -9.96
CA MET A 204 6.13 -8.51 -9.58
C MET A 204 5.26 -9.26 -10.60
N SER A 205 5.66 -10.48 -10.96
CA SER A 205 4.86 -11.36 -11.82
C SER A 205 3.62 -11.87 -11.08
N TYR A 206 2.52 -12.01 -11.82
CA TYR A 206 1.26 -12.56 -11.31
C TYR A 206 0.88 -13.90 -11.95
N ASP A 207 1.85 -14.58 -12.56
CA ASP A 207 1.65 -15.75 -13.42
C ASP A 207 0.67 -15.47 -14.58
N ASP A 208 0.65 -14.23 -15.08
CA ASP A 208 -0.10 -13.82 -16.27
C ASP A 208 0.90 -13.45 -17.38
N PRO A 209 1.14 -14.36 -18.35
CA PRO A 209 2.15 -14.15 -19.38
C PRO A 209 1.95 -12.86 -20.20
N ALA A 210 0.71 -12.42 -20.39
CA ALA A 210 0.43 -11.22 -21.17
C ALA A 210 0.80 -9.96 -20.36
N ARG A 211 0.43 -9.90 -19.08
CA ARG A 211 0.81 -8.79 -18.19
C ARG A 211 2.31 -8.79 -17.93
N ASP A 212 2.88 -9.94 -17.65
CA ASP A 212 4.31 -10.09 -17.36
C ASP A 212 5.15 -9.67 -18.56
N GLY A 213 4.77 -10.09 -19.77
CA GLY A 213 5.42 -9.63 -21.00
C GLY A 213 5.32 -8.12 -21.25
N ALA A 214 4.26 -7.47 -20.75
CA ALA A 214 4.06 -6.03 -20.90
C ALA A 214 4.78 -5.19 -19.83
N HIS A 215 5.03 -5.74 -18.64
CA HIS A 215 5.46 -4.95 -17.48
C HIS A 215 6.77 -5.40 -16.82
N ALA A 216 7.19 -6.65 -16.99
CA ALA A 216 8.39 -7.15 -16.32
C ALA A 216 9.65 -6.36 -16.70
N VAL A 217 10.52 -6.17 -15.72
CA VAL A 217 11.85 -5.58 -15.88
C VAL A 217 12.86 -6.55 -15.28
N ALA A 218 13.95 -6.80 -16.02
CA ALA A 218 15.00 -7.69 -15.54
C ALA A 218 15.65 -7.14 -14.26
N PRO A 219 16.05 -7.99 -13.29
CA PRO A 219 16.60 -7.54 -12.02
C PRO A 219 17.84 -6.63 -12.15
N ASP A 220 18.74 -6.92 -13.09
CA ASP A 220 19.95 -6.13 -13.37
C ASP A 220 19.60 -4.74 -13.93
N LEU A 221 18.57 -4.67 -14.79
CA LEU A 221 18.05 -3.39 -15.28
C LEU A 221 17.41 -2.60 -14.14
N TYR A 222 16.59 -3.24 -13.30
CA TYR A 222 15.97 -2.58 -12.15
C TYR A 222 17.05 -2.02 -11.20
N GLU A 223 18.04 -2.83 -10.82
CA GLU A 223 19.13 -2.41 -9.93
C GLU A 223 19.90 -1.21 -10.50
N ARG A 224 20.25 -1.25 -11.80
CA ARG A 224 20.92 -0.14 -12.49
C ARG A 224 20.10 1.16 -12.43
N GLU A 225 18.81 1.09 -12.68
CA GLU A 225 17.95 2.28 -12.66
C GLU A 225 17.72 2.80 -11.23
N MET A 226 17.63 1.91 -10.23
CA MET A 226 17.55 2.30 -8.82
C MET A 226 18.83 2.98 -8.34
N TYR A 227 20.01 2.55 -8.82
CA TYR A 227 21.25 3.29 -8.60
C TYR A 227 21.19 4.72 -9.17
N ARG A 228 20.66 4.89 -10.39
CA ARG A 228 20.46 6.23 -10.98
C ARG A 228 19.47 7.08 -10.18
N VAL A 229 18.36 6.50 -9.71
CA VAL A 229 17.41 7.18 -8.81
C VAL A 229 18.09 7.66 -7.53
N GLY A 230 18.89 6.79 -6.89
CA GLY A 230 19.65 7.14 -5.70
C GLY A 230 20.59 8.32 -5.93
N ARG A 231 21.27 8.37 -7.08
CA ARG A 231 22.12 9.49 -7.48
C ARG A 231 21.33 10.77 -7.75
N ALA A 232 20.17 10.67 -8.38
CA ALA A 232 19.33 11.83 -8.73
C ALA A 232 18.70 12.49 -7.49
N LEU A 233 18.46 11.72 -6.43
CA LEU A 233 17.89 12.20 -5.16
C LEU A 233 18.92 12.34 -4.03
N ASP A 234 20.20 12.20 -4.33
CA ASP A 234 21.25 12.35 -3.32
C ASP A 234 21.22 13.75 -2.70
N GLY A 235 21.33 13.81 -1.37
CA GLY A 235 21.23 15.06 -0.62
C GLY A 235 19.84 15.71 -0.56
N ARG A 236 18.79 15.13 -1.17
CA ARG A 236 17.41 15.69 -1.15
C ARG A 236 16.64 15.42 0.15
N GLY A 237 17.20 14.66 1.09
CA GLY A 237 16.57 14.38 2.40
C GLY A 237 15.37 13.42 2.35
N VAL A 238 15.21 12.67 1.26
CA VAL A 238 14.15 11.65 1.09
C VAL A 238 14.73 10.26 1.35
N ALA A 239 14.14 9.50 2.26
CA ALA A 239 14.55 8.12 2.50
C ALA A 239 14.10 7.21 1.34
N LEU A 240 15.02 6.48 0.73
CA LEU A 240 14.73 5.58 -0.39
C LEU A 240 14.59 4.13 0.07
N HIS A 241 13.60 3.42 -0.47
CA HIS A 241 13.47 1.97 -0.35
C HIS A 241 13.25 1.36 -1.72
N PHE A 242 14.22 0.61 -2.22
CA PHE A 242 14.10 -0.17 -3.45
C PHE A 242 13.70 -1.59 -3.06
N LYS A 243 12.49 -1.99 -3.45
CA LYS A 243 11.92 -3.29 -3.10
C LYS A 243 11.78 -4.14 -4.36
N ASP A 244 12.74 -5.03 -4.54
CA ASP A 244 12.78 -5.99 -5.65
C ASP A 244 11.81 -7.16 -5.45
N ASN A 245 11.79 -8.06 -6.42
CA ASN A 245 10.92 -9.25 -6.39
C ASN A 245 11.30 -10.25 -5.30
N GLU A 246 12.58 -10.32 -4.91
CA GLU A 246 13.02 -11.20 -3.81
C GLU A 246 12.43 -10.73 -2.48
N GLU A 247 12.61 -9.44 -2.14
CA GLU A 247 12.04 -8.86 -0.93
C GLU A 247 10.50 -8.89 -0.96
N MET A 248 9.85 -8.64 -2.11
CA MET A 248 8.40 -8.74 -2.21
C MET A 248 7.87 -10.13 -1.90
N ASN A 249 8.44 -11.18 -2.50
CA ASN A 249 8.03 -12.55 -2.26
C ASN A 249 8.30 -12.96 -0.81
N ALA A 250 9.49 -12.66 -0.28
CA ALA A 250 9.89 -13.03 1.08
C ALA A 250 9.04 -12.33 2.17
N SER A 251 8.50 -11.15 1.87
CA SER A 251 7.71 -10.36 2.83
C SER A 251 6.20 -10.48 2.65
N LEU A 252 5.71 -11.31 1.72
CA LEU A 252 4.30 -11.37 1.36
C LEU A 252 3.44 -11.90 2.52
N PHE A 253 2.67 -10.99 3.10
CA PHE A 253 1.58 -11.29 4.03
C PHE A 253 0.51 -10.21 3.88
N ASN A 254 -0.48 -10.48 3.02
CA ASN A 254 -1.55 -9.52 2.72
C ASN A 254 -2.84 -9.96 3.41
N ILE A 255 -3.35 -9.15 4.33
CA ILE A 255 -4.69 -9.32 4.87
C ILE A 255 -5.66 -8.89 3.77
N LEU A 256 -6.54 -9.79 3.34
CA LEU A 256 -7.43 -9.60 2.21
C LEU A 256 -8.75 -8.96 2.64
N SER A 257 -9.50 -8.45 1.66
CA SER A 257 -10.74 -7.70 1.86
C SER A 257 -11.87 -8.51 2.50
N TYR A 258 -11.71 -9.84 2.53
CA TYR A 258 -12.63 -10.82 3.08
C TYR A 258 -12.10 -11.51 4.36
N GLY A 259 -11.02 -10.99 4.97
CA GLY A 259 -10.56 -11.36 6.31
C GLY A 259 -9.51 -12.46 6.40
N ASN A 260 -9.18 -13.13 5.30
CA ASN A 260 -8.09 -14.11 5.23
C ASN A 260 -6.75 -13.38 5.03
N ALA A 261 -5.62 -13.98 5.43
CA ALA A 261 -4.29 -13.55 4.99
C ALA A 261 -3.82 -14.40 3.80
N GLN A 262 -3.20 -13.75 2.83
CA GLN A 262 -2.43 -14.36 1.75
C GLN A 262 -0.96 -14.43 2.15
N TYR A 263 -0.30 -15.54 1.89
CA TYR A 263 1.13 -15.74 2.13
C TYR A 263 1.72 -16.71 1.09
N MET A 264 3.05 -16.79 1.02
CA MET A 264 3.78 -17.72 0.15
C MET A 264 4.70 -18.62 0.98
N CYS A 265 4.81 -19.88 0.58
CA CYS A 265 5.85 -20.82 0.99
C CYS A 265 6.95 -20.90 -0.07
N ASP A 266 8.07 -21.54 0.26
CA ASP A 266 9.16 -21.79 -0.69
C ASP A 266 8.65 -22.56 -1.91
N GLY A 267 8.88 -21.98 -3.10
CA GLY A 267 8.43 -22.54 -4.39
C GLY A 267 7.02 -22.13 -4.81
N ASP A 268 6.26 -21.41 -3.98
CA ASP A 268 5.00 -20.81 -4.41
C ASP A 268 5.24 -19.64 -5.39
N SER A 269 4.23 -19.36 -6.20
CA SER A 269 4.11 -18.23 -7.10
C SER A 269 2.80 -17.50 -6.79
N TRP A 270 2.44 -16.48 -7.59
CA TRP A 270 1.25 -15.68 -7.32
C TRP A 270 -0.04 -16.53 -7.26
N THR A 271 -0.24 -17.39 -8.26
CA THR A 271 -1.42 -18.24 -8.38
C THR A 271 -1.45 -19.39 -7.38
N THR A 272 -0.28 -19.88 -6.95
CA THR A 272 -0.17 -20.95 -5.94
C THR A 272 -0.05 -20.42 -4.51
N SER A 273 -0.06 -19.10 -4.31
CA SER A 273 -0.08 -18.48 -3.00
C SER A 273 -1.19 -19.04 -2.11
N ARG A 274 -0.94 -19.08 -0.81
CA ARG A 274 -1.79 -19.74 0.16
C ARG A 274 -2.64 -18.74 0.91
N ARG A 275 -3.76 -19.22 1.45
CA ARG A 275 -4.72 -18.38 2.17
C ARG A 275 -5.06 -19.03 3.50
N THR A 276 -5.05 -18.24 4.56
CA THR A 276 -5.49 -18.68 5.89
C THR A 276 -7.00 -18.90 5.90
N ARG A 277 -7.61 -19.33 7.02
CA ARG A 277 -9.03 -19.04 7.28
C ARG A 277 -9.20 -17.55 7.61
N ASP A 278 -10.42 -17.11 7.89
CA ASP A 278 -10.65 -15.77 8.43
C ASP A 278 -9.80 -15.55 9.69
N LEU A 279 -9.02 -14.46 9.72
CA LEU A 279 -8.09 -14.17 10.80
C LEU A 279 -8.77 -14.03 12.16
N ARG A 280 -10.08 -13.74 12.18
CA ARG A 280 -10.91 -13.67 13.39
C ARG A 280 -11.12 -15.03 14.06
N THR A 281 -10.77 -16.12 13.38
CA THR A 281 -10.88 -17.49 13.92
C THR A 281 -9.67 -17.93 14.74
N TYR A 282 -8.60 -17.12 14.78
CA TYR A 282 -7.38 -17.43 15.54
C TYR A 282 -7.31 -16.60 16.82
N ASP A 283 -6.94 -17.25 17.92
CA ASP A 283 -6.88 -16.61 19.24
C ASP A 283 -5.56 -15.88 19.50
N SER A 284 -4.51 -16.25 18.78
CA SER A 284 -3.16 -15.64 18.85
C SER A 284 -2.39 -15.84 17.54
N MET A 285 -1.25 -15.17 17.41
CA MET A 285 -0.32 -15.41 16.29
C MET A 285 0.31 -16.81 16.36
N THR A 286 0.56 -17.34 17.57
CA THR A 286 1.04 -18.72 17.77
C THR A 286 0.06 -19.75 17.21
N ASP A 287 -1.25 -19.55 17.43
CA ASP A 287 -2.31 -20.38 16.85
C ASP A 287 -2.34 -20.26 15.31
N LEU A 288 -2.21 -19.04 14.79
CA LEU A 288 -2.10 -18.81 13.35
C LEU A 288 -0.90 -19.56 12.73
N PHE A 289 0.29 -19.46 13.32
CA PHE A 289 1.50 -20.16 12.84
C PHE A 289 1.38 -21.67 13.00
N SER A 290 0.73 -22.16 14.05
CA SER A 290 0.54 -23.60 14.26
C SER A 290 -0.43 -24.21 13.24
N ALA A 291 -1.36 -23.41 12.71
CA ALA A 291 -2.37 -23.84 11.76
C ALA A 291 -1.94 -23.76 10.28
N HIS A 292 -0.84 -23.08 9.97
CA HIS A 292 -0.40 -22.81 8.60
C HIS A 292 1.10 -22.94 8.46
N GLU A 293 1.56 -23.27 7.26
CA GLU A 293 3.00 -23.34 6.93
C GLU A 293 3.63 -21.94 6.75
N ILE A 294 3.30 -20.98 7.61
CA ILE A 294 3.91 -19.65 7.61
C ILE A 294 5.24 -19.74 8.36
N ALA A 295 6.35 -19.46 7.69
CA ALA A 295 7.67 -19.41 8.32
C ALA A 295 7.74 -18.25 9.34
N GLU A 296 7.59 -18.54 10.63
CA GLU A 296 7.51 -17.54 11.70
C GLU A 296 8.73 -16.61 11.74
N SER A 297 9.95 -17.13 11.56
CA SER A 297 11.18 -16.33 11.54
C SER A 297 11.17 -15.31 10.41
N THR A 298 10.75 -15.70 9.21
CA THR A 298 10.59 -14.82 8.06
C THR A 298 9.48 -13.80 8.29
N PHE A 299 8.32 -14.24 8.81
CA PHE A 299 7.23 -13.35 9.16
C PHE A 299 7.70 -12.26 10.14
N ARG A 300 8.35 -12.65 11.24
CA ARG A 300 8.85 -11.70 12.25
C ARG A 300 9.87 -10.73 11.66
N ARG A 301 10.82 -11.21 10.86
CA ARG A 301 11.81 -10.34 10.18
C ARG A 301 11.14 -9.19 9.42
N PHE A 302 10.03 -9.44 8.73
CA PHE A 302 9.39 -8.43 7.91
C PHE A 302 8.23 -7.68 8.58
N HIS A 303 7.54 -8.31 9.53
CA HIS A 303 6.28 -7.83 10.09
C HIS A 303 6.32 -7.55 11.59
N GLU A 304 7.35 -7.97 12.33
CA GLU A 304 7.51 -7.57 13.73
C GLU A 304 7.97 -6.10 13.81
N VAL A 305 7.41 -5.36 14.75
CA VAL A 305 7.77 -3.96 15.01
C VAL A 305 8.29 -3.82 16.44
N GLN A 306 9.36 -3.06 16.58
CA GLN A 306 9.88 -2.66 17.88
C GLN A 306 9.04 -1.49 18.43
N ARG A 307 8.69 -1.55 19.71
CA ARG A 307 7.92 -0.52 20.43
C ARG A 307 8.48 -0.29 21.82
#